data_AF-A0AAV8SL90-F1
#
_entry.id   AF-A0AAV8SL90-F1
#
_cell.length_a   1.000
_cell.length_b   1.000
_cell.length_c   1.000
_cell.angle_alpha   90.00
_cell.angle_beta   90.00
_cell.angle_gamma   90.00
#
_symmetry.space_group_name_H-M   'P 1'
#
loop_
_entity.id
_entity.type
_entity.pdbx_description
1 polymer ?
#
loop_
_entity_poly.entity_id
_entity_poly.type
_entity_poly.pdbx_seq_one_letter_code
_entity_poly.pdbx_strand_id
1 'polypeptide(L)'
;MIGWEDIYKVVVAMVPLYVALMLGYGSVRWWKIFTPEQCGAINRLVCYFTLPLFAFEFTAHVDPFNMNYRFIGADVISKVIIVIVLALWAKCSSKGSYCWSITSYSLTTLTNALVVGVPLVKAMYGQMAVDLVVQASVIQAIIWLTLLLFVLEFRQTGLDISSTDSKTEPSGKDLEGSVNDMASNTPFWPLMKVVWLKLAMNPNSYACIIGLVWAFISKRCHIEMPSVMEGSILIMSRAGTGTAMFSMGIFMALQEKVFACGASLTVIGMVLRFIAGPAAMAIGSIAVGLHGDVLRVAFIQAALPQSITSFIYAKEYGLHAEVLSTAVIFGMLVSLPILTGYYAVLEFIPL
;
A
#
# COMPACT_ATOMS: atom_id res chain seq x y z
N MET A 1 16.35 -20.04 -17.40
CA MET A 1 14.98 -20.51 -17.59
C MET A 1 14.45 -20.90 -16.23
N ILE A 2 13.49 -20.14 -15.73
CA ILE A 2 12.75 -20.42 -14.50
C ILE A 2 12.15 -21.82 -14.64
N GLY A 3 12.63 -22.73 -13.81
CA GLY A 3 12.17 -24.10 -13.79
C GLY A 3 10.87 -24.25 -13.00
N TRP A 4 10.28 -25.43 -13.09
CA TRP A 4 9.22 -25.84 -12.15
C TRP A 4 9.67 -25.75 -10.70
N GLU A 5 10.96 -25.92 -10.43
CA GLU A 5 11.55 -25.76 -9.10
C GLU A 5 11.46 -24.33 -8.57
N ASP A 6 11.62 -23.32 -9.42
CA ASP A 6 11.57 -21.91 -9.02
C ASP A 6 10.13 -21.47 -8.77
N ILE A 7 9.19 -21.92 -9.61
CA ILE A 7 7.75 -21.77 -9.34
C ILE A 7 7.38 -22.47 -8.03
N TYR A 8 7.91 -23.66 -7.78
CA TYR A 8 7.68 -24.38 -6.53
C TYR A 8 8.21 -23.60 -5.31
N LYS A 9 9.40 -22.98 -5.38
CA LYS A 9 9.92 -22.10 -4.31
C LYS A 9 8.96 -20.93 -4.02
N VAL A 10 8.40 -20.31 -5.05
CA VAL A 10 7.41 -19.24 -4.91
C VAL A 10 6.15 -19.76 -4.20
N VAL A 11 5.62 -20.90 -4.64
CA VAL A 11 4.45 -21.52 -4.00
C VAL A 11 4.75 -21.88 -2.54
N VAL A 12 5.91 -22.47 -2.24
CA VAL A 12 6.33 -22.82 -0.87
C VAL A 12 6.43 -21.58 0.02
N ALA A 13 6.91 -20.45 -0.48
CA ALA A 13 6.98 -19.20 0.29
C ALA A 13 5.58 -18.59 0.53
N MET A 14 4.66 -18.76 -0.42
CA MET A 14 3.37 -18.06 -0.41
C MET A 14 2.25 -18.85 0.25
N VAL A 15 2.20 -20.18 0.08
CA VAL A 15 1.15 -21.04 0.65
C VAL A 15 0.96 -20.84 2.16
N PRO A 16 2.01 -20.77 3.00
CA PRO A 16 1.84 -20.51 4.44
C PRO A 16 1.10 -19.20 4.74
N LEU A 17 1.32 -18.15 3.94
CA LEU A 17 0.62 -16.87 4.08
C LEU A 17 -0.87 -17.04 3.81
N TYR A 18 -1.23 -17.73 2.73
CA TYR A 18 -2.63 -18.01 2.38
C TYR A 18 -3.30 -18.96 3.36
N VAL A 19 -2.57 -19.91 3.96
CA VAL A 19 -3.09 -20.74 5.05
C VAL A 19 -3.46 -19.87 6.25
N ALA A 20 -2.59 -18.95 6.68
CA ALA A 20 -2.91 -18.02 7.76
C ALA A 20 -4.14 -17.14 7.44
N LEU A 21 -4.25 -16.66 6.20
CA LEU A 21 -5.41 -15.91 5.73
C LEU A 21 -6.70 -16.75 5.77
N MET A 22 -6.66 -17.99 5.29
CA MET A 22 -7.81 -18.90 5.33
C MET A 22 -8.22 -19.26 6.75
N LEU A 23 -7.27 -19.44 7.67
CA LEU A 23 -7.56 -19.64 9.09
C LEU A 23 -8.25 -18.41 9.70
N GLY A 24 -7.77 -17.20 9.38
CA GLY A 24 -8.40 -15.95 9.81
C GLY A 24 -9.84 -15.85 9.29
N TYR A 25 -10.05 -16.13 8.01
CA TYR A 25 -11.38 -16.11 7.40
C TYR A 25 -12.32 -17.16 8.03
N GLY A 26 -11.85 -18.41 8.14
CA GLY A 26 -12.61 -19.53 8.68
C GLY A 26 -12.98 -19.34 10.15
N SER A 27 -12.09 -18.71 10.94
CA SER A 27 -12.33 -18.43 12.36
C SER A 27 -13.57 -17.57 12.60
N VAL A 28 -13.90 -16.67 11.68
CA VAL A 28 -15.08 -15.79 11.78
C VAL A 28 -16.27 -16.38 11.02
N ARG A 29 -16.07 -16.80 9.77
CA ARG A 29 -17.18 -17.15 8.87
C ARG A 29 -17.70 -18.57 9.08
N TRP A 30 -16.81 -19.54 9.30
CA TRP A 30 -17.16 -20.96 9.35
C TRP A 30 -17.28 -21.46 10.79
N TRP A 31 -16.26 -21.20 11.60
CA TRP A 31 -16.18 -21.69 12.97
C TRP A 31 -16.81 -20.73 13.99
N LYS A 32 -17.04 -19.46 13.61
CA LYS A 32 -17.64 -18.42 14.47
C LYS A 32 -16.98 -18.32 15.86
N ILE A 33 -15.65 -18.49 15.90
CA ILE A 33 -14.84 -18.45 17.12
C ILE A 33 -14.80 -17.02 17.68
N PHE A 34 -14.64 -16.03 16.79
CA PHE A 34 -14.48 -14.63 17.18
C PHE A 34 -15.73 -13.80 16.89
N THR A 35 -16.11 -12.95 17.85
CA THR A 35 -17.11 -11.89 17.63
C THR A 35 -16.50 -10.70 16.88
N PRO A 36 -17.32 -9.82 16.26
CA PRO A 36 -16.80 -8.62 15.58
C PRO A 36 -15.97 -7.70 16.49
N GLU A 37 -16.32 -7.61 17.77
CA GLU A 37 -15.56 -6.83 18.76
C GLU A 37 -14.19 -7.46 19.03
N GLN A 38 -14.13 -8.79 19.19
CA GLN A 38 -12.87 -9.53 19.37
C GLN A 38 -11.99 -9.42 18.13
N CYS A 39 -12.58 -9.45 16.94
CA CYS A 39 -11.87 -9.19 15.69
C CYS A 39 -11.25 -7.79 15.66
N GLY A 40 -11.98 -6.79 16.17
CA GLY A 40 -11.47 -5.43 16.36
C GLY A 40 -10.25 -5.38 17.29
N ALA A 41 -10.29 -6.12 18.41
CA ALA A 41 -9.18 -6.23 19.34
C ALA A 41 -7.94 -6.90 18.71
N ILE A 42 -8.14 -8.00 17.96
CA ILE A 42 -7.06 -8.68 17.20
C ILE A 42 -6.44 -7.71 16.20
N ASN A 43 -7.25 -6.99 15.43
CA ASN A 43 -6.75 -6.03 14.45
C ASN A 43 -5.96 -4.89 15.12
N ARG A 44 -6.39 -4.41 16.29
CA ARG A 44 -5.63 -3.42 17.07
C ARG A 44 -4.29 -3.98 17.54
N LEU A 45 -4.26 -5.21 18.06
CA LEU A 45 -3.00 -5.88 18.42
C LEU A 45 -2.04 -5.92 17.22
N VAL A 46 -2.56 -6.30 16.06
CA VAL A 46 -1.76 -6.42 14.85
C VAL A 46 -1.23 -5.07 14.38
N CYS A 47 -2.10 -4.06 14.31
CA CYS A 47 -1.77 -2.72 13.83
C CYS A 47 -0.87 -1.92 14.77
N TYR A 48 -0.98 -2.10 16.10
CA TYR A 48 -0.22 -1.30 17.07
C TYR A 48 1.07 -1.97 17.54
N PHE A 49 1.18 -3.30 17.44
CA PHE A 49 2.35 -4.02 17.95
C PHE A 49 3.06 -4.82 16.87
N THR A 50 2.39 -5.82 16.27
CA THR A 50 3.10 -6.76 15.39
C THR A 50 3.57 -6.12 14.09
N LEU A 51 2.72 -5.35 13.39
CA LEU A 51 3.06 -4.72 12.11
C LEU A 51 4.10 -3.60 12.26
N PRO A 52 4.01 -2.71 13.26
CA PRO A 52 5.04 -1.70 13.50
C PRO A 52 6.40 -2.33 13.80
N LEU A 53 6.46 -3.32 14.67
CA LEU A 53 7.74 -3.98 15.00
C LEU A 53 8.30 -4.78 13.82
N PHE A 54 7.43 -5.37 13.00
CA PHE A 54 7.79 -6.00 11.73
C PHE A 54 8.37 -4.98 10.72
N ALA A 55 7.72 -3.83 10.55
CA ALA A 55 8.22 -2.77 9.68
C ALA A 55 9.54 -2.17 10.20
N PHE A 56 9.66 -1.99 11.51
CA PHE A 56 10.89 -1.56 12.16
C PHE A 56 12.02 -2.57 11.92
N GLU A 57 11.79 -3.87 12.13
CA GLU A 57 12.79 -4.93 11.92
C GLU A 57 13.38 -4.84 10.51
N PHE A 58 12.54 -4.75 9.48
CA PHE A 58 13.02 -4.60 8.11
C PHE A 58 13.77 -3.29 7.89
N THR A 59 13.22 -2.18 8.38
CA THR A 59 13.79 -0.86 8.12
C THR A 59 15.12 -0.63 8.85
N ALA A 60 15.26 -1.15 10.06
CA ALA A 60 16.45 -1.03 10.89
C ALA A 60 17.68 -1.73 10.30
N HIS A 61 17.47 -2.75 9.46
CA HIS A 61 18.53 -3.50 8.80
C HIS A 61 18.88 -2.97 7.40
N VAL A 62 18.16 -1.96 6.90
CA VAL A 62 18.49 -1.30 5.63
C VAL A 62 19.84 -0.58 5.77
N ASP A 63 20.59 -0.51 4.68
CA ASP A 63 21.76 0.36 4.59
C ASP A 63 21.37 1.68 3.87
N PRO A 64 21.12 2.78 4.61
CA PRO A 64 20.64 4.02 3.97
C PRO A 64 21.68 4.65 3.04
N PHE A 65 22.96 4.32 3.21
CA PHE A 65 24.06 4.87 2.42
C PHE A 65 24.29 4.12 1.11
N ASN A 66 23.81 2.88 1.01
CA ASN A 66 23.93 2.04 -0.18
C ASN A 66 22.57 1.73 -0.82
N MET A 67 21.61 2.65 -0.68
CA MET A 67 20.29 2.53 -1.32
C MET A 67 20.41 2.69 -2.83
N ASN A 68 19.63 1.91 -3.59
CA ASN A 68 19.63 2.02 -5.05
C ASN A 68 18.87 3.29 -5.49
N TYR A 69 19.59 4.38 -5.75
CA TYR A 69 18.97 5.66 -6.13
C TYR A 69 18.23 5.61 -7.47
N ARG A 70 18.67 4.76 -8.41
CA ARG A 70 17.96 4.57 -9.68
C ARG A 70 16.59 3.93 -9.44
N PHE A 71 16.52 2.95 -8.54
CA PHE A 71 15.25 2.34 -8.13
C PHE A 71 14.31 3.34 -7.44
N ILE A 72 14.81 4.22 -6.57
CA ILE A 72 13.99 5.31 -6.00
C ILE A 72 13.52 6.27 -7.09
N GLY A 73 14.43 6.66 -7.99
CA GLY A 73 14.10 7.54 -9.11
C GLY A 73 13.00 6.95 -10.00
N ALA A 74 13.08 5.63 -10.27
CA ALA A 74 12.06 4.91 -11.03
C ALA A 74 10.69 4.95 -10.33
N ASP A 75 10.64 4.70 -9.02
CA ASP A 75 9.39 4.77 -8.26
C ASP A 75 8.83 6.21 -8.26
N VAL A 76 9.67 7.23 -8.02
CA VAL A 76 9.24 8.64 -8.09
C VAL A 76 8.66 8.98 -9.46
N ILE A 77 9.36 8.62 -10.55
CA ILE A 77 8.89 8.89 -11.92
C ILE A 77 7.58 8.15 -12.21
N SER A 78 7.48 6.88 -11.81
CA SER A 78 6.25 6.09 -11.94
C SER A 78 5.05 6.78 -11.27
N LYS A 79 5.24 7.28 -10.04
CA LYS A 79 4.20 8.02 -9.30
C LYS A 79 3.85 9.35 -9.97
N VAL A 80 4.84 10.09 -10.48
CA VAL A 80 4.60 11.34 -11.21
C VAL A 80 3.80 11.07 -12.49
N ILE A 81 4.14 10.02 -13.25
CA ILE A 81 3.40 9.60 -14.45
C ILE A 81 1.94 9.30 -14.08
N ILE A 82 1.71 8.51 -13.04
CA ILE A 82 0.36 8.19 -12.55
C ILE A 82 -0.41 9.46 -12.21
N VAL A 83 0.19 10.40 -11.47
CA VAL A 83 -0.47 11.66 -11.09
C VAL A 83 -0.80 12.50 -12.31
N ILE A 84 0.11 12.64 -13.29
CA ILE A 84 -0.13 13.39 -14.52
C ILE A 84 -1.29 12.77 -15.32
N VAL A 85 -1.26 11.44 -15.52
CA VAL A 85 -2.32 10.73 -16.25
C VAL A 85 -3.67 10.90 -15.57
N LEU A 86 -3.73 10.79 -14.23
CA LEU A 86 -4.97 10.98 -13.48
C LEU A 86 -5.45 12.43 -13.51
N ALA A 87 -4.55 13.41 -13.44
CA ALA A 87 -4.91 14.82 -13.55
C ALA A 87 -5.46 15.17 -14.95
N LEU A 88 -4.84 14.65 -16.01
CA LEU A 88 -5.34 14.79 -17.38
C LEU A 88 -6.68 14.10 -17.55
N TRP A 89 -6.85 12.90 -16.99
CA TRP A 89 -8.12 12.19 -17.03
C TRP A 89 -9.22 12.95 -16.28
N ALA A 90 -8.94 13.51 -15.11
CA ALA A 90 -9.88 14.32 -14.35
C ALA A 90 -10.29 15.60 -15.09
N LYS A 91 -9.38 16.20 -15.86
CA LYS A 91 -9.64 17.46 -16.58
C LYS A 91 -10.29 17.26 -17.96
N CYS A 92 -9.95 16.18 -18.66
CA CYS A 92 -10.36 15.96 -20.05
C CYS A 92 -11.51 14.97 -20.23
N SER A 93 -11.86 14.18 -19.21
CA SER A 93 -12.94 13.18 -19.30
C SER A 93 -14.21 13.68 -18.61
N SER A 94 -15.35 13.56 -19.28
CA SER A 94 -16.68 13.80 -18.67
C SER A 94 -17.02 12.81 -17.54
N LYS A 95 -16.28 11.70 -17.45
CA LYS A 95 -16.40 10.70 -16.36
C LYS A 95 -15.31 10.86 -15.30
N GLY A 96 -14.38 11.80 -15.47
CA GLY A 96 -13.28 12.05 -14.54
C GLY A 96 -13.79 12.78 -13.30
N SER A 97 -13.49 12.24 -12.12
CA SER A 97 -13.77 12.91 -10.84
C SER A 97 -12.50 12.95 -9.99
N TYR A 98 -12.34 14.03 -9.22
CA TYR A 98 -11.27 14.16 -8.23
C TYR A 98 -11.27 12.98 -7.24
N CYS A 99 -12.46 12.54 -6.80
CA CYS A 99 -12.59 11.38 -5.91
C CYS A 99 -12.07 10.09 -6.57
N TRP A 100 -12.45 9.85 -7.82
CA TRP A 100 -11.96 8.70 -8.59
C TRP A 100 -10.46 8.76 -8.88
N SER A 101 -9.89 9.96 -8.99
CA SER A 101 -8.45 10.15 -9.16
C SER A 101 -7.69 9.74 -7.89
N ILE A 102 -8.16 10.12 -6.70
CA ILE A 102 -7.56 9.70 -5.44
C ILE A 102 -7.65 8.18 -5.26
N THR A 103 -8.81 7.59 -5.55
CA THR A 103 -8.99 6.14 -5.49
C THR A 103 -8.11 5.40 -6.50
N SER A 104 -8.01 5.90 -7.74
CA SER A 104 -7.15 5.29 -8.76
C SER A 104 -5.67 5.43 -8.42
N TYR A 105 -5.25 6.56 -7.85
CA TYR A 105 -3.90 6.72 -7.30
C TYR A 105 -3.66 5.69 -6.20
N SER A 106 -4.55 5.58 -5.22
CA SER A 106 -4.43 4.61 -4.13
C SER A 106 -4.30 3.16 -4.65
N LEU A 107 -5.12 2.76 -5.62
CA LEU A 107 -5.08 1.44 -6.25
C LEU A 107 -3.78 1.17 -7.00
N THR A 108 -3.26 2.15 -7.74
CA THR A 108 -2.04 1.97 -8.54
C THR A 108 -0.76 2.01 -7.69
N THR A 109 -0.79 2.68 -6.52
CA THR A 109 0.43 3.05 -5.80
C THR A 109 0.66 2.32 -4.49
N LEU A 110 -0.38 1.98 -3.72
CA LEU A 110 -0.23 1.50 -2.35
C LEU A 110 -0.24 -0.02 -2.25
N THR A 111 0.97 -0.57 -2.14
CA THR A 111 1.21 -2.01 -2.21
C THR A 111 1.39 -2.63 -0.83
N ASN A 112 1.04 -3.91 -0.67
CA ASN A 112 1.38 -4.71 0.52
C ASN A 112 2.81 -5.28 0.41
N ALA A 113 3.80 -4.37 0.40
CA ALA A 113 5.20 -4.66 0.14
C ALA A 113 5.84 -5.59 1.18
N LEU A 114 5.66 -5.34 2.47
CA LEU A 114 6.39 -6.07 3.51
C LEU A 114 5.80 -7.45 3.81
N VAL A 115 4.47 -7.56 3.96
CA VAL A 115 3.84 -8.82 4.38
C VAL A 115 3.85 -9.85 3.26
N VAL A 116 3.50 -9.42 2.04
CA VAL A 116 3.39 -10.32 0.87
C VAL A 116 4.60 -10.18 -0.05
N GLY A 117 5.07 -8.96 -0.27
CA GLY A 117 6.16 -8.71 -1.21
C GLY A 117 7.48 -9.34 -0.79
N VAL A 118 7.91 -9.17 0.47
CA VAL A 118 9.22 -9.69 0.92
C VAL A 118 9.35 -11.20 0.77
N PRO A 119 8.43 -12.05 1.30
CA PRO A 119 8.53 -13.49 1.11
C PRO A 119 8.51 -13.90 -0.37
N LEU A 120 7.68 -13.22 -1.17
CA LEU A 120 7.53 -13.50 -2.60
C LEU A 120 8.82 -13.19 -3.36
N VAL A 121 9.30 -11.95 -3.30
CA VAL A 121 10.48 -11.55 -4.08
C VAL A 121 11.75 -12.23 -3.58
N LYS A 122 11.82 -12.59 -2.30
CA LYS A 122 12.92 -13.39 -1.75
C LYS A 122 12.99 -14.76 -2.41
N ALA A 123 11.84 -15.41 -2.64
CA ALA A 123 11.78 -16.69 -3.33
C ALA A 123 12.15 -16.58 -4.82
N MET A 124 11.86 -15.45 -5.46
CA MET A 124 12.06 -15.22 -6.90
C MET A 124 13.47 -14.74 -7.26
N TYR A 125 14.02 -13.83 -6.47
CA TYR A 125 15.23 -13.05 -6.80
C TYR A 125 16.22 -12.94 -5.63
N GLY A 126 15.94 -13.57 -4.48
CA GLY A 126 16.85 -13.60 -3.33
C GLY A 126 16.90 -12.30 -2.52
N GLN A 127 18.00 -12.12 -1.78
CA GLN A 127 18.13 -11.04 -0.78
C GLN A 127 18.18 -9.64 -1.41
N MET A 128 18.80 -9.50 -2.59
CA MET A 128 18.85 -8.22 -3.31
C MET A 128 17.45 -7.63 -3.53
N ALA A 129 16.47 -8.48 -3.87
CA ALA A 129 15.10 -8.04 -4.08
C ALA A 129 14.38 -7.66 -2.78
N VAL A 130 14.72 -8.31 -1.66
CA VAL A 130 14.21 -7.94 -0.33
C VAL A 130 14.66 -6.52 -0.01
N ASP A 131 15.94 -6.22 -0.20
CA ASP A 131 16.50 -4.90 0.12
C ASP A 131 15.81 -3.80 -0.71
N LEU A 132 15.55 -4.04 -2.01
CA LEU A 132 14.81 -3.13 -2.88
C LEU A 132 13.36 -2.93 -2.44
N VAL A 133 12.65 -4.01 -2.09
CA VAL A 133 11.24 -3.93 -1.66
C VAL A 133 11.11 -3.23 -0.32
N VAL A 134 12.02 -3.49 0.62
CA VAL A 134 12.06 -2.79 1.91
C VAL A 134 12.32 -1.31 1.68
N GLN A 135 13.30 -0.97 0.84
CA GLN A 135 13.59 0.40 0.43
C GLN A 135 12.36 1.10 -0.18
N ALA A 136 11.63 0.47 -1.10
CA ALA A 136 10.36 1.00 -1.62
C ALA A 136 9.33 1.19 -0.51
N SER A 137 9.22 0.25 0.42
CA SER A 137 8.22 0.30 1.49
C SER A 137 8.43 1.49 2.45
N VAL A 138 9.70 1.85 2.72
CA VAL A 138 10.06 3.00 3.55
C VAL A 138 9.64 4.30 2.85
N ILE A 139 9.98 4.44 1.57
CA ILE A 139 9.57 5.59 0.75
C ILE A 139 8.04 5.67 0.65
N GLN A 140 7.36 4.53 0.49
CA GLN A 140 5.91 4.45 0.46
C GLN A 140 5.28 4.91 1.78
N ALA A 141 5.83 4.50 2.92
CA ALA A 141 5.31 4.85 4.24
C ALA A 141 5.54 6.32 4.62
N ILE A 142 6.67 6.91 4.21
CA ILE A 142 7.06 8.27 4.60
C ILE A 142 6.57 9.31 3.58
N ILE A 143 6.72 9.05 2.27
CA ILE A 143 6.45 10.05 1.23
C ILE A 143 5.05 9.84 0.67
N TRP A 144 4.78 8.67 0.08
CA TRP A 144 3.53 8.44 -0.66
C TRP A 144 2.31 8.43 0.24
N LEU A 145 2.42 7.86 1.44
CA LEU A 145 1.33 7.89 2.41
C LEU A 145 1.03 9.30 2.91
N THR A 146 2.06 10.12 3.14
CA THR A 146 1.90 11.53 3.53
C THR A 146 1.21 12.34 2.44
N LEU A 147 1.60 12.14 1.18
CA LEU A 147 0.95 12.79 0.04
C LEU A 147 -0.52 12.36 -0.10
N LEU A 148 -0.82 11.07 0.06
CA LEU A 148 -2.20 10.59 0.06
C LEU A 148 -3.02 11.22 1.20
N LEU A 149 -2.49 11.21 2.43
CA LEU A 149 -3.16 11.80 3.59
C LEU A 149 -3.39 13.29 3.41
N PHE A 150 -2.42 14.02 2.86
CA PHE A 150 -2.57 15.43 2.54
C PHE A 150 -3.73 15.68 1.59
N VAL A 151 -3.81 14.91 0.51
CA VAL A 151 -4.89 15.03 -0.48
C VAL A 151 -6.25 14.65 0.10
N LEU A 152 -6.31 13.63 0.96
CA LEU A 152 -7.54 13.21 1.65
C LEU A 152 -8.02 14.27 2.64
N GLU A 153 -7.12 14.84 3.44
CA GLU A 153 -7.44 15.90 4.40
C GLU A 153 -7.88 17.19 3.69
N PHE A 154 -7.22 17.52 2.59
CA PHE A 154 -7.61 18.66 1.75
C PHE A 154 -9.04 18.48 1.22
N ARG A 155 -9.37 17.28 0.72
CA ARG A 155 -10.73 16.94 0.29
C ARG A 155 -11.74 17.05 1.43
N GLN A 156 -11.41 16.49 2.61
CA GLN A 156 -12.31 16.52 3.77
C GLN A 156 -12.62 17.95 4.21
N THR A 157 -11.59 18.79 4.30
CA THR A 157 -11.74 20.21 4.65
C THR A 157 -12.61 20.96 3.64
N GLY A 158 -12.44 20.67 2.35
CA GLY A 158 -13.30 21.23 1.30
C GLY A 158 -14.77 20.82 1.42
N LEU A 159 -15.05 19.57 1.79
CA LEU A 159 -16.42 19.10 2.04
C LEU A 159 -17.04 19.77 3.28
N ASP A 160 -16.27 19.94 4.35
CA ASP A 160 -16.74 20.55 5.59
C ASP A 160 -17.12 22.04 5.39
N ILE A 161 -16.33 22.79 4.60
CA ILE A 161 -16.64 24.18 4.22
C ILE A 161 -17.94 24.25 3.41
N SER A 162 -18.06 23.46 2.35
CA SER A 162 -19.26 23.42 1.50
C SER A 162 -20.52 23.05 2.30
N SER A 163 -20.40 22.14 3.29
CA SER A 163 -21.51 21.75 4.16
C SER A 163 -21.92 22.86 5.14
N THR A 164 -21.00 23.73 5.53
CA THR A 164 -21.25 24.85 6.46
C THR A 164 -21.96 26.01 5.75
N ASP A 165 -21.56 26.30 4.50
CA ASP A 165 -22.23 27.31 3.66
C ASP A 165 -23.68 26.89 3.34
N SER A 166 -23.93 25.60 3.10
CA SER A 166 -25.28 25.06 2.83
C SER A 166 -26.26 25.14 4.02
N LYS A 167 -25.79 25.42 5.24
CA LYS A 167 -26.63 25.57 6.43
C LYS A 167 -27.08 27.02 6.69
N THR A 168 -26.71 27.98 5.84
CA THR A 168 -26.88 29.42 6.13
C THR A 168 -27.77 30.18 5.13
N GLU A 169 -28.58 29.54 4.28
CA GLU A 169 -29.61 30.26 3.49
C GLU A 169 -30.88 29.43 3.24
N PRO A 170 -32.09 30.01 3.40
CA PRO A 170 -33.29 29.51 2.75
C PRO A 170 -33.51 30.22 1.41
N SER A 171 -33.86 29.42 0.39
CA SER A 171 -34.63 29.77 -0.81
C SER A 171 -33.93 30.42 -2.03
N GLY A 172 -33.54 29.56 -2.98
CA GLY A 172 -34.11 29.55 -4.33
C GLY A 172 -33.42 30.38 -5.44
N LYS A 173 -32.66 29.70 -6.31
CA LYS A 173 -32.86 29.60 -7.78
C LYS A 173 -31.68 28.87 -8.43
N ASP A 174 -32.00 28.12 -9.47
CA ASP A 174 -31.10 27.29 -10.28
C ASP A 174 -29.86 28.04 -10.78
N LEU A 175 -28.71 27.33 -10.80
CA LEU A 175 -27.74 27.33 -11.92
C LEU A 175 -26.58 26.36 -11.63
N GLU A 176 -26.34 25.46 -12.58
CA GLU A 176 -25.12 24.67 -12.73
C GLU A 176 -23.87 25.51 -12.46
N GLY A 177 -23.13 25.14 -11.41
CA GLY A 177 -21.87 25.76 -11.02
C GLY A 177 -20.82 24.69 -10.79
N SER A 178 -19.87 24.61 -11.71
CA SER A 178 -18.66 23.79 -11.63
C SER A 178 -17.96 23.89 -10.28
N VAL A 179 -17.49 22.76 -9.74
CA VAL A 179 -16.61 22.62 -8.57
C VAL A 179 -15.20 23.22 -8.81
N ASN A 180 -15.04 24.16 -9.75
CA ASN A 180 -13.75 24.68 -10.18
C ASN A 180 -13.26 25.93 -9.43
N ASP A 181 -14.09 26.56 -8.58
CA ASP A 181 -13.70 27.77 -7.84
C ASP A 181 -13.60 27.55 -6.31
N MET A 182 -13.01 26.42 -5.88
CA MET A 182 -12.71 26.16 -4.46
C MET A 182 -11.21 26.25 -4.17
N ALA A 183 -10.59 27.36 -4.57
CA ALA A 183 -9.16 27.63 -4.40
C ALA A 183 -8.91 29.03 -3.81
N SER A 184 -9.45 29.33 -2.63
CA SER A 184 -8.90 30.43 -1.83
C SER A 184 -9.22 30.24 -0.35
N ASN A 185 -8.16 30.13 0.46
CA ASN A 185 -8.14 30.34 1.91
C ASN A 185 -8.26 29.14 2.86
N THR A 186 -7.92 27.92 2.44
CA THR A 186 -7.45 26.93 3.44
C THR A 186 -5.94 27.14 3.64
N PRO A 187 -5.47 27.63 4.80
CA PRO A 187 -4.05 27.83 5.00
C PRO A 187 -3.33 26.46 4.96
N PHE A 188 -2.34 26.33 4.06
CA PHE A 188 -1.55 25.12 3.86
C PHE A 188 -0.91 24.61 5.16
N TRP A 189 -0.54 25.52 6.06
CA TRP A 189 0.21 25.22 7.27
C TRP A 189 -0.61 24.45 8.33
N PRO A 190 -1.82 24.86 8.73
CA PRO A 190 -2.72 24.04 9.55
C PRO A 190 -3.03 22.66 8.94
N LEU A 191 -3.27 22.60 7.63
CA LEU A 191 -3.54 21.33 6.95
C LEU A 191 -2.34 20.38 7.05
N MET A 192 -1.14 20.88 6.73
CA MET A 192 0.09 20.10 6.88
C MET A 192 0.33 19.68 8.32
N LYS A 193 0.00 20.50 9.33
CA LYS A 193 0.10 20.11 10.74
C LYS A 193 -0.79 18.92 11.08
N VAL A 194 -2.04 18.90 10.61
CA VAL A 194 -2.97 17.78 10.82
C VAL A 194 -2.44 16.52 10.15
N VAL A 195 -1.96 16.64 8.91
CA VAL A 195 -1.39 15.52 8.15
C VAL A 195 -0.15 14.94 8.84
N TRP A 196 0.77 15.79 9.29
CA TRP A 196 1.96 15.36 10.04
C TRP A 196 1.59 14.71 11.37
N LEU A 197 0.57 15.22 12.07
CA LEU A 197 0.08 14.61 13.31
C LEU A 197 -0.53 13.22 13.03
N LYS A 198 -1.38 13.10 12.01
CA LYS A 198 -1.98 11.82 11.58
C LYS A 198 -0.93 10.80 11.14
N LEU A 199 0.11 11.26 10.45
CA LEU A 199 1.26 10.44 10.07
C LEU A 199 2.06 9.99 11.30
N ALA A 200 2.34 10.91 12.23
CA ALA A 200 3.06 10.60 13.47
C ALA A 200 2.26 9.65 14.38
N MET A 201 0.93 9.70 14.31
CA MET A 201 0.04 8.77 15.01
C MET A 201 -0.11 7.42 14.29
N ASN A 202 0.33 7.29 13.03
CA ASN A 202 0.28 6.02 12.31
C ASN A 202 1.40 5.08 12.82
N PRO A 203 1.04 3.91 13.38
CA PRO A 203 2.00 2.96 13.92
C PRO A 203 3.11 2.51 12.97
N ASN A 204 2.75 2.25 11.72
CA ASN A 204 3.72 1.80 10.73
C ASN A 204 4.64 2.94 10.30
N SER A 205 4.12 4.16 10.17
CA SER A 205 4.92 5.32 9.76
C SER A 205 5.97 5.69 10.79
N TYR A 206 5.61 5.80 12.08
CA TYR A 206 6.64 6.08 13.10
C TYR A 206 7.62 4.92 13.22
N ALA A 207 7.19 3.66 13.07
CA ALA A 207 8.10 2.52 13.14
C ALA A 207 9.14 2.54 12.00
N CYS A 208 8.72 2.87 10.77
CA CYS A 208 9.65 3.09 9.66
C CYS A 208 10.60 4.26 9.93
N ILE A 209 10.12 5.38 10.49
CA ILE A 209 10.96 6.54 10.80
C ILE A 209 11.99 6.19 11.87
N ILE A 210 11.58 5.56 12.98
CA ILE A 210 12.49 5.15 14.06
C ILE A 210 13.47 4.10 13.53
N GLY A 211 13.02 3.14 12.73
CA GLY A 211 13.87 2.14 12.08
C GLY A 211 14.91 2.78 11.16
N LEU A 212 14.52 3.78 10.38
CA LEU A 212 15.43 4.47 9.48
C LEU A 212 16.45 5.31 10.25
N VAL A 213 16.02 6.04 11.28
CA VAL A 213 16.92 6.77 12.18
C VAL A 213 17.92 5.82 12.84
N TRP A 214 17.46 4.67 13.31
CA TRP A 214 18.33 3.63 13.86
C TRP A 214 19.33 3.11 12.82
N ALA A 215 18.88 2.80 11.60
CA ALA A 215 19.75 2.35 10.51
C ALA A 215 20.85 3.37 10.19
N PHE A 216 20.52 4.67 10.16
CA PHE A 216 21.51 5.74 9.98
C PHE A 216 22.54 5.77 11.12
N ILE A 217 22.08 5.68 12.37
CA ILE A 217 22.97 5.71 13.55
C ILE A 217 23.85 4.46 13.58
N SER A 218 23.27 3.28 13.38
CA SER A 218 23.97 2.00 13.38
C SER A 218 25.06 1.96 12.32
N LYS A 219 24.75 2.37 11.08
CA LYS A 219 25.71 2.38 9.97
C LYS A 219 26.78 3.45 10.11
N ARG A 220 26.43 4.64 10.61
CA ARG A 220 27.40 5.74 10.78
C ARG A 220 28.33 5.54 11.97
N CYS A 221 27.81 5.01 13.08
CA CYS A 221 28.56 4.79 14.30
C CYS A 221 29.13 3.38 14.43
N HIS A 222 28.84 2.48 13.46
CA HIS A 222 29.18 1.05 13.50
C HIS A 222 28.70 0.37 14.80
N ILE A 223 27.52 0.74 15.27
CA ILE A 223 26.90 0.19 16.49
C ILE A 223 25.87 -0.86 16.09
N GLU A 224 26.07 -2.10 16.53
CA GLU A 224 25.07 -3.15 16.39
C GLU A 224 23.97 -3.02 17.44
N MET A 225 22.78 -3.51 17.10
CA MET A 225 21.65 -3.45 18.03
C MET A 225 21.90 -4.36 19.24
N PRO A 226 21.72 -3.88 20.48
CA PRO A 226 21.88 -4.73 21.65
C PRO A 226 20.98 -5.97 21.55
N SER A 227 21.54 -7.15 21.81
CA SER A 227 20.86 -8.44 21.64
C SER A 227 19.53 -8.55 22.41
N VAL A 228 19.41 -7.88 23.55
CA VAL A 228 18.15 -7.80 24.32
C VAL A 228 17.06 -7.05 23.54
N MET A 229 17.41 -5.93 22.90
CA MET A 229 16.47 -5.15 22.09
C MET A 229 16.14 -5.90 20.80
N GLU A 230 17.14 -6.45 20.12
CA GLU A 230 16.96 -7.25 18.91
C GLU A 230 16.08 -8.48 19.16
N GLY A 231 16.37 -9.27 20.19
CA GLY A 231 15.56 -10.43 20.56
C GLY A 231 14.12 -10.05 20.88
N SER A 232 13.90 -8.93 21.58
CA SER A 232 12.56 -8.44 21.92
C SER A 232 11.75 -8.06 20.67
N ILE A 233 12.37 -7.36 19.73
CA ILE A 233 11.74 -6.95 18.48
C ILE A 233 11.50 -8.17 17.59
N LEU A 234 12.47 -9.09 17.52
CA LEU A 234 12.42 -10.30 16.70
C LEU A 234 11.28 -11.25 17.11
N ILE A 235 11.00 -11.39 18.40
CA ILE A 235 9.88 -12.24 18.88
C ILE A 235 8.55 -11.74 18.31
N MET A 236 8.31 -10.43 18.37
CA MET A 236 7.03 -9.86 17.93
C MET A 236 6.94 -9.70 16.41
N SER A 237 8.03 -9.32 15.75
CA SER A 237 8.09 -9.16 14.30
C SER A 237 7.96 -10.50 13.56
N ARG A 238 8.52 -11.60 14.07
CA ARG A 238 8.32 -12.94 13.52
C ARG A 238 6.86 -13.37 13.46
N ALA A 239 6.04 -12.89 14.41
CA ALA A 239 4.60 -13.09 14.36
C ALA A 239 3.91 -12.21 13.31
N GLY A 240 4.51 -11.07 12.95
CA GLY A 240 3.94 -10.00 12.12
C GLY A 240 3.38 -10.46 10.78
N THR A 241 4.10 -11.27 10.01
CA THR A 241 3.59 -11.76 8.72
C THR A 241 2.35 -12.63 8.88
N GLY A 242 2.39 -13.59 9.82
CA GLY A 242 1.29 -14.52 10.06
C GLY A 242 0.06 -13.82 10.65
N THR A 243 0.25 -12.97 11.64
CA THR A 243 -0.83 -12.22 12.27
C THR A 243 -1.45 -11.19 11.32
N ALA A 244 -0.65 -10.56 10.46
CA ALA A 244 -1.15 -9.66 9.41
C ALA A 244 -2.01 -10.40 8.38
N MET A 245 -1.56 -11.57 7.91
CA MET A 245 -2.35 -12.40 6.99
C MET A 245 -3.62 -12.94 7.65
N PHE A 246 -3.54 -13.35 8.92
CA PHE A 246 -4.70 -13.77 9.70
C PHE A 246 -5.71 -12.62 9.90
N SER A 247 -5.24 -11.43 10.27
CA SER A 247 -6.05 -10.21 10.40
C SER A 247 -6.68 -9.82 9.06
N MET A 248 -5.96 -10.00 7.94
CA MET A 248 -6.52 -9.82 6.59
C MET A 248 -7.64 -10.82 6.29
N GLY A 249 -7.51 -12.07 6.73
CA GLY A 249 -8.55 -13.10 6.65
C GLY A 249 -9.79 -12.74 7.47
N ILE A 250 -9.61 -12.28 8.71
CA ILE A 250 -10.69 -11.73 9.55
C ILE A 250 -11.38 -10.56 8.83
N PHE A 251 -10.59 -9.62 8.31
CA PHE A 251 -11.09 -8.47 7.59
C PHE A 251 -11.97 -8.88 6.41
N MET A 252 -11.53 -9.88 5.63
CA MET A 252 -12.27 -10.46 4.52
C MET A 252 -13.59 -11.12 4.97
N ALA A 253 -13.59 -11.81 6.11
CA ALA A 253 -14.78 -12.48 6.65
C ALA A 253 -15.83 -11.51 7.21
N LEU A 254 -15.39 -10.36 7.72
CA LEU A 254 -16.26 -9.33 8.27
C LEU A 254 -16.94 -8.47 7.18
N GLN A 255 -16.45 -8.48 5.94
CA GLN A 255 -17.16 -7.81 4.86
C GLN A 255 -18.44 -8.58 4.50
N GLU A 256 -19.58 -7.88 4.45
CA GLU A 256 -20.87 -8.51 4.09
C GLU A 256 -20.89 -9.01 2.64
N LYS A 257 -20.12 -8.35 1.76
CA LYS A 257 -20.01 -8.68 0.34
C LYS A 257 -18.54 -8.74 -0.07
N VAL A 258 -18.13 -9.87 -0.65
CA VAL A 258 -16.83 -10.04 -1.32
C VAL A 258 -16.76 -9.16 -2.57
N PHE A 259 -17.90 -8.89 -3.21
CA PHE A 259 -18.08 -7.97 -4.34
C PHE A 259 -18.98 -6.80 -3.94
N ALA A 260 -18.44 -5.85 -3.17
CA ALA A 260 -19.24 -4.70 -2.74
C ALA A 260 -19.58 -3.76 -3.91
N CYS A 261 -18.67 -3.63 -4.90
CA CYS A 261 -18.72 -2.55 -5.89
C CYS A 261 -19.15 -2.96 -7.32
N GLY A 262 -19.75 -4.14 -7.50
CA GLY A 262 -20.14 -4.64 -8.83
C GLY A 262 -18.94 -5.08 -9.71
N ALA A 263 -19.23 -5.88 -10.75
CA ALA A 263 -18.19 -6.54 -11.54
C ALA A 263 -17.30 -5.55 -12.33
N SER A 264 -17.91 -4.51 -12.93
CA SER A 264 -17.18 -3.56 -13.77
C SER A 264 -16.13 -2.77 -12.99
N LEU A 265 -16.45 -2.28 -11.78
CA LEU A 265 -15.51 -1.52 -10.96
C LEU A 265 -14.42 -2.40 -10.36
N THR A 266 -14.74 -3.67 -10.08
CA THR A 266 -13.75 -4.67 -9.67
C THR A 266 -12.71 -4.90 -10.77
N VAL A 267 -13.15 -5.11 -12.02
CA VAL A 267 -12.24 -5.28 -13.16
C VAL A 267 -11.35 -4.06 -13.35
N ILE A 268 -11.93 -2.85 -13.29
CA ILE A 268 -11.14 -1.61 -13.39
C ILE A 268 -10.10 -1.53 -12.28
N GLY A 269 -10.47 -1.83 -11.04
CA GLY A 269 -9.53 -1.86 -9.91
C GLY A 269 -8.38 -2.84 -10.11
N MET A 270 -8.67 -4.04 -10.65
CA MET A 270 -7.64 -5.04 -10.95
C MET A 270 -6.72 -4.61 -12.10
N VAL A 271 -7.27 -4.01 -13.15
CA VAL A 271 -6.47 -3.47 -14.27
C VAL A 271 -5.57 -2.35 -13.76
N LEU A 272 -6.09 -1.42 -12.96
CA LEU A 272 -5.28 -0.36 -12.35
C LEU A 272 -4.17 -0.95 -11.47
N ARG A 273 -4.49 -1.95 -10.65
CA ARG A 273 -3.54 -2.55 -9.71
C ARG A 273 -2.45 -3.37 -10.39
N PHE A 274 -2.82 -4.32 -11.24
CA PHE A 274 -1.91 -5.32 -11.78
C PHE A 274 -1.38 -4.98 -13.17
N ILE A 275 -1.92 -3.96 -13.86
CA ILE A 275 -1.45 -3.55 -15.18
C ILE A 275 -0.94 -2.12 -15.16
N ALA A 276 -1.77 -1.14 -14.78
CA ALA A 276 -1.38 0.27 -14.85
C ALA A 276 -0.23 0.63 -13.90
N GLY A 277 -0.28 0.17 -12.64
CA GLY A 277 0.80 0.36 -11.66
C GLY A 277 2.15 -0.21 -12.15
N PRO A 278 2.20 -1.51 -12.51
CA PRO A 278 3.41 -2.13 -13.06
C PRO A 278 3.91 -1.50 -14.36
N ALA A 279 3.01 -1.11 -15.28
CA ALA A 279 3.39 -0.44 -16.52
C ALA A 279 4.04 0.93 -16.25
N ALA A 280 3.48 1.73 -15.35
CA ALA A 280 4.08 3.00 -14.95
C ALA A 280 5.46 2.78 -14.31
N MET A 281 5.61 1.72 -13.50
CA MET A 281 6.91 1.35 -12.92
C MET A 281 7.92 0.90 -13.97
N ALA A 282 7.50 0.15 -14.98
CA ALA A 282 8.35 -0.26 -16.10
C ALA A 282 8.86 0.97 -16.86
N ILE A 283 7.97 1.90 -17.21
CA ILE A 283 8.33 3.14 -17.91
C ILE A 283 9.30 3.97 -17.06
N GLY A 284 9.01 4.14 -15.77
CA GLY A 284 9.89 4.84 -14.84
C GLY A 284 11.27 4.18 -14.72
N SER A 285 11.32 2.85 -14.70
CA SER A 285 12.56 2.07 -14.62
C SER A 285 13.41 2.21 -15.88
N ILE A 286 12.80 2.15 -17.06
CA ILE A 286 13.49 2.37 -18.34
C ILE A 286 14.01 3.81 -18.42
N ALA A 287 13.22 4.80 -17.99
CA ALA A 287 13.61 6.22 -18.04
C ALA A 287 14.87 6.54 -17.21
N VAL A 288 15.12 5.79 -16.12
CA VAL A 288 16.33 5.94 -15.29
C VAL A 288 17.46 4.97 -15.68
N GLY A 289 17.25 4.15 -16.71
CA GLY A 289 18.22 3.15 -17.18
C GLY A 289 18.43 1.96 -16.23
N LEU A 290 17.38 1.53 -15.51
CA LEU A 290 17.39 0.23 -14.84
C LEU A 290 17.24 -0.88 -15.87
N HIS A 291 18.00 -1.96 -15.69
CA HIS A 291 17.99 -3.13 -16.57
C HIS A 291 18.08 -4.40 -15.72
N GLY A 292 17.73 -5.54 -16.30
CA GLY A 292 17.87 -6.85 -15.66
C GLY A 292 17.02 -7.01 -14.40
N ASP A 293 17.56 -7.71 -13.39
CA ASP A 293 16.78 -8.15 -12.23
C ASP A 293 16.22 -7.01 -11.39
N VAL A 294 16.91 -5.86 -11.32
CA VAL A 294 16.41 -4.68 -10.58
C VAL A 294 15.12 -4.13 -11.21
N LEU A 295 15.04 -4.11 -12.55
CA LEU A 295 13.84 -3.69 -13.27
C LEU A 295 12.71 -4.73 -13.08
N ARG A 296 13.05 -6.02 -13.15
CA ARG A 296 12.06 -7.09 -12.94
C ARG A 296 11.47 -7.05 -11.53
N VAL A 297 12.32 -6.84 -10.51
CA VAL A 297 11.89 -6.67 -9.11
C VAL A 297 11.03 -5.42 -8.96
N ALA A 298 11.40 -4.29 -9.57
CA ALA A 298 10.58 -3.07 -9.59
C ALA A 298 9.18 -3.33 -10.15
N PHE A 299 9.10 -4.01 -11.28
CA PHE A 299 7.82 -4.38 -11.89
C PHE A 299 6.97 -5.26 -10.97
N ILE A 300 7.55 -6.33 -10.43
CA ILE A 300 6.86 -7.27 -9.52
C ILE A 300 6.41 -6.56 -8.24
N GLN A 301 7.24 -5.68 -7.67
CA GLN A 301 6.92 -4.90 -6.48
C GLN A 301 5.71 -3.98 -6.72
N ALA A 302 5.64 -3.33 -7.89
CA ALA A 302 4.49 -2.53 -8.27
C ALA A 302 3.21 -3.37 -8.46
N ALA A 303 3.35 -4.65 -8.85
CA ALA A 303 2.25 -5.58 -9.11
C ALA A 303 1.73 -6.31 -7.86
N LEU A 304 2.31 -6.09 -6.67
CA LEU A 304 1.90 -6.75 -5.43
C LEU A 304 0.41 -6.52 -5.10
N PRO A 305 -0.24 -7.25 -4.19
CA PRO A 305 -1.60 -6.93 -3.81
C PRO A 305 -1.72 -5.58 -3.07
N GLN A 306 -2.93 -5.03 -3.02
CA GLN A 306 -3.24 -3.74 -2.40
C GLN A 306 -3.01 -3.77 -0.87
N SER A 307 -2.54 -2.66 -0.30
CA SER A 307 -2.40 -2.51 1.15
C SER A 307 -3.74 -2.32 1.88
N ILE A 308 -3.92 -2.97 3.05
CA ILE A 308 -5.10 -2.79 3.92
C ILE A 308 -5.20 -1.33 4.41
N THR A 309 -4.07 -0.67 4.65
CA THR A 309 -4.03 0.73 5.11
C THR A 309 -4.76 1.67 4.16
N SER A 310 -4.69 1.40 2.85
CA SER A 310 -5.40 2.19 1.85
C SER A 310 -6.92 2.12 2.01
N PHE A 311 -7.46 0.94 2.34
CA PHE A 311 -8.87 0.76 2.64
C PHE A 311 -9.27 1.46 3.95
N ILE A 312 -8.44 1.36 5.00
CA ILE A 312 -8.71 2.01 6.29
C ILE A 312 -8.89 3.52 6.09
N TYR A 313 -7.98 4.16 5.35
CA TYR A 313 -8.10 5.58 5.04
C TYR A 313 -9.28 5.89 4.12
N ALA A 314 -9.53 5.09 3.10
CA ALA A 314 -10.73 5.25 2.27
C ALA A 314 -12.03 5.17 3.10
N LYS A 315 -12.08 4.33 4.14
CA LYS A 315 -13.23 4.26 5.05
C LYS A 315 -13.29 5.45 6.00
N GLU A 316 -12.17 5.87 6.58
CA GLU A 316 -12.09 7.04 7.47
C GLU A 316 -12.52 8.33 6.77
N TYR A 317 -12.10 8.53 5.51
CA TYR A 317 -12.40 9.71 4.71
C TYR A 317 -13.63 9.56 3.79
N GLY A 318 -14.41 8.47 3.92
CA GLY A 318 -15.62 8.25 3.14
C GLY A 318 -15.40 8.26 1.61
N LEU A 319 -14.32 7.65 1.12
CA LEU A 319 -13.92 7.67 -0.29
C LEU A 319 -13.85 6.24 -0.86
N HIS A 320 -14.89 5.82 -1.59
CA HIS A 320 -14.93 4.57 -2.36
C HIS A 320 -14.39 3.33 -1.60
N ALA A 321 -14.68 3.23 -0.30
CA ALA A 321 -14.18 2.16 0.56
C ALA A 321 -14.54 0.75 0.04
N GLU A 322 -15.69 0.60 -0.60
CA GLU A 322 -16.13 -0.66 -1.23
C GLU A 322 -15.26 -1.08 -2.42
N VAL A 323 -14.73 -0.13 -3.20
CA VAL A 323 -13.79 -0.42 -4.29
C VAL A 323 -12.48 -0.92 -3.70
N LEU A 324 -11.94 -0.22 -2.70
CA LEU A 324 -10.66 -0.58 -2.10
C LEU A 324 -10.74 -1.87 -1.30
N SER A 325 -11.85 -2.16 -0.60
CA SER A 325 -12.03 -3.44 0.09
C SER A 325 -12.04 -4.61 -0.90
N THR A 326 -12.77 -4.46 -2.01
CA THR A 326 -12.80 -5.45 -3.08
C THR A 326 -11.42 -5.61 -3.72
N ALA A 327 -10.69 -4.50 -3.91
CA ALA A 327 -9.33 -4.53 -4.44
C ALA A 327 -8.35 -5.27 -3.53
N VAL A 328 -8.45 -5.07 -2.21
CA VAL A 328 -7.66 -5.80 -1.21
C VAL A 328 -8.02 -7.29 -1.24
N ILE A 329 -9.30 -7.64 -1.13
CA ILE A 329 -9.73 -9.04 -1.02
C ILE A 329 -9.46 -9.81 -2.32
N PHE A 330 -10.01 -9.34 -3.43
CA PHE A 330 -9.87 -10.03 -4.71
C PHE A 330 -8.44 -9.96 -5.21
N GLY A 331 -7.78 -8.82 -5.05
CA GLY A 331 -6.38 -8.65 -5.42
C GLY A 331 -5.47 -9.62 -4.68
N MET A 332 -5.70 -9.88 -3.40
CA MET A 332 -4.98 -10.92 -2.66
C MET A 332 -5.19 -12.30 -3.29
N LEU A 333 -6.43 -12.69 -3.58
CA LEU A 333 -6.73 -14.01 -4.16
C LEU A 333 -6.10 -14.23 -5.54
N VAL A 334 -6.10 -13.20 -6.40
CA VAL A 334 -5.54 -13.32 -7.76
C VAL A 334 -4.05 -12.98 -7.85
N SER A 335 -3.45 -12.42 -6.80
CA SER A 335 -2.06 -11.96 -6.85
C SER A 335 -1.07 -13.09 -7.13
N LEU A 336 -1.21 -14.25 -6.48
CA LEU A 336 -0.26 -15.36 -6.66
C LEU A 336 -0.16 -15.84 -8.12
N PRO A 337 -1.26 -16.20 -8.81
CA PRO A 337 -1.17 -16.64 -10.21
C PRO A 337 -0.69 -15.52 -11.13
N ILE A 338 -1.12 -14.27 -10.92
CA ILE A 338 -0.69 -13.13 -11.75
C ILE A 338 0.81 -12.88 -11.61
N LEU A 339 1.31 -12.82 -10.38
CA LEU A 339 2.72 -12.54 -10.09
C LEU A 339 3.63 -13.68 -10.55
N THR A 340 3.17 -14.93 -10.42
CA THR A 340 3.88 -16.10 -10.98
C THR A 340 3.91 -16.03 -12.51
N GLY A 341 2.80 -15.63 -13.14
CA GLY A 341 2.76 -15.41 -14.59
C GLY A 341 3.73 -14.30 -15.03
N TYR A 342 3.77 -13.17 -14.33
CA TYR A 342 4.73 -12.11 -14.60
C TYR A 342 6.17 -12.54 -14.39
N TYR A 343 6.45 -13.37 -13.38
CA TYR A 343 7.78 -13.93 -13.17
C TYR A 343 8.26 -14.71 -14.39
N ALA A 344 7.42 -15.61 -14.89
CA ALA A 344 7.74 -16.42 -16.06
C ALA A 344 7.91 -15.55 -17.32
N VAL A 345 7.04 -14.55 -17.53
CA VAL A 345 7.08 -13.70 -18.74
C VAL A 345 8.28 -12.75 -18.74
N LEU A 346 8.60 -12.11 -17.60
CA LEU A 346 9.68 -11.13 -17.50
C LEU A 346 11.08 -11.71 -17.75
N GLU A 347 11.24 -13.03 -17.70
CA GLU A 347 12.48 -13.69 -18.09
C GLU A 347 12.72 -13.61 -19.60
N PHE A 348 11.66 -13.69 -20.40
CA PHE A 348 11.73 -13.65 -21.87
C PHE A 348 11.86 -12.25 -22.44
N ILE A 349 11.59 -11.22 -21.65
CA ILE A 349 11.74 -9.84 -22.10
C ILE A 349 13.17 -9.39 -21.76
N PRO A 350 14.00 -9.06 -22.76
CA PRO A 350 15.30 -8.42 -22.53
C PRO A 350 15.05 -6.95 -22.19
N LEU A 351 14.72 -6.69 -20.92
CA LEU A 351 14.54 -5.35 -20.35
C LEU A 351 15.78 -4.87 -19.61
#